data_AF-A0A7V9IMI8-F1
#
_entry.id   AF-A0A7V9IMI8-F1
#
_cell.length_a   1.000
_cell.length_b   1.000
_cell.length_c   1.000
_cell.angle_alpha   90.00
_cell.angle_beta   90.00
_cell.angle_gamma   90.00
#
_symmetry.space_group_name_H-M   'P 1'
#
loop_
_entity.id
_entity.type
_entity.pdbx_description
1 polymer ?
#
loop_
_entity_poly.entity_id
_entity_poly.type
_entity_poly.pdbx_seq_one_letter_code
_entity_poly.pdbx_strand_id
1 'polypeptide(L)' 'AEAARVVDTTGAGDAFAAGLLEAFVTERPLAACVAAGTRLAARAVGVIGAQPR' A
#
# COMPACT_ATOMS: atom_id res chain seq x y z
N ALA A 1 6.39 -10.58 1.85
CA ALA A 1 6.44 -9.15 1.50
C ALA A 1 7.91 -8.75 1.38
N GLU A 2 8.28 -7.96 0.37
CA GLU A 2 9.65 -7.48 0.21
C GLU A 2 9.94 -6.39 1.26
N ALA A 3 11.18 -6.33 1.76
CA ALA A 3 11.58 -5.35 2.76
C ALA A 3 11.58 -3.94 2.16
N ALA A 4 10.82 -3.02 2.76
CA ALA A 4 10.82 -1.61 2.36
C ALA A 4 11.85 -0.83 3.18
N ARG A 5 12.59 0.07 2.53
CA ARG A 5 13.37 1.09 3.24
C ARG A 5 12.38 2.13 3.79
N VAL A 6 12.23 2.15 5.11
CA VAL A 6 11.31 3.09 5.80
C VAL A 6 11.97 4.45 5.95
N VAL A 7 11.31 5.49 5.46
CA VAL A 7 11.71 6.90 5.54
C VAL A 7 10.70 7.69 6.40
N ASP A 8 9.40 7.50 6.17
CA ASP A 8 8.31 8.13 6.91
C ASP A 8 7.08 7.24 6.80
N THR A 9 6.39 6.94 7.90
CA THR A 9 5.23 6.04 7.89
C THR A 9 3.90 6.73 7.57
N THR A 10 3.91 8.05 7.43
CA THR A 10 2.72 8.86 7.15
C THR A 10 2.06 8.41 5.85
N GLY A 11 0.74 8.16 5.87
CA GLY A 11 -0.03 7.73 4.70
C GLY A 11 0.10 6.25 4.32
N ALA A 12 0.89 5.44 5.05
CA ALA A 12 1.02 4.01 4.74
C ALA A 12 -0.30 3.23 4.87
N GLY A 13 -1.15 3.60 5.83
CA GLY A 13 -2.47 3.01 6.02
C GLY A 13 -3.44 3.35 4.88
N ASP A 14 -3.45 4.61 4.44
CA ASP A 14 -4.29 5.05 3.32
C ASP A 14 -3.85 4.39 2.01
N ALA A 15 -2.53 4.27 1.79
CA ALA A 15 -1.98 3.54 0.64
C ALA A 15 -2.33 2.04 0.68
N PHE A 16 -2.30 1.42 1.88
CA PHE A 16 -2.76 0.05 2.04
C PHE A 16 -4.24 -0.09 1.68
N ALA A 17 -5.10 0.78 2.23
CA ALA A 17 -6.52 0.77 1.97
C ALA A 17 -6.82 0.97 0.48
N ALA A 18 -6.16 1.93 -0.17
CA ALA A 18 -6.31 2.19 -1.60
C ALA A 18 -5.94 0.95 -2.44
N GLY A 19 -4.81 0.31 -2.15
CA GLY A 19 -4.38 -0.90 -2.88
C GLY A 19 -5.26 -2.11 -2.63
N LEU A 20 -5.77 -2.26 -1.41
CA LEU A 20 -6.71 -3.33 -1.08
C LEU A 20 -8.05 -3.10 -1.79
N LEU A 21 -8.58 -1.88 -1.73
CA LEU A 21 -9.87 -1.52 -2.33
C LEU A 21 -9.82 -1.66 -3.85
N GLU A 22 -8.75 -1.22 -4.52
CA GLU A 22 -8.56 -1.40 -5.97
C GLU A 22 -8.62 -2.89 -6.38
N ALA A 23 -7.90 -3.74 -5.66
CA ALA A 23 -7.92 -5.18 -5.93
C ALA A 23 -9.26 -5.84 -5.55
N PHE A 24 -9.94 -5.33 -4.53
CA PHE A 24 -11.22 -5.86 -4.07
C PHE A 24 -12.35 -5.54 -5.05
N VAL A 25 -12.44 -4.29 -5.54
CA VAL A 25 -13.47 -3.90 -6.53
C VAL A 25 -13.26 -4.55 -7.90
N THR A 26 -12.07 -5.10 -8.14
CA THR A 26 -11.75 -5.90 -9.33
C THR A 26 -11.91 -7.42 -9.09
N GLU A 27 -12.67 -7.81 -8.06
CA GLU A 27 -13.03 -9.19 -7.72
C GLU A 27 -11.85 -10.14 -7.52
N ARG A 28 -10.69 -9.61 -7.10
CA ARG A 28 -9.51 -10.44 -6.84
C ARG A 28 -9.67 -11.22 -5.53
N PRO A 29 -9.03 -12.40 -5.39
CA PRO A 29 -9.02 -13.13 -4.12
C PRO A 29 -8.47 -12.28 -2.98
N LEU A 30 -9.01 -12.40 -1.77
CA LEU A 30 -8.63 -11.57 -0.62
C LEU A 30 -7.11 -11.53 -0.37
N ALA A 31 -6.42 -12.65 -0.54
CA ALA A 31 -4.96 -12.72 -0.42
C ALA A 31 -4.24 -11.78 -1.42
N ALA A 32 -4.76 -11.68 -2.65
CA ALA A 32 -4.26 -10.78 -3.67
C ALA A 32 -4.56 -9.30 -3.34
N CYS A 33 -5.70 -9.03 -2.68
CA CYS A 33 -6.04 -7.68 -2.20
C CYS A 33 -5.11 -7.21 -1.09
N VAL A 34 -4.87 -8.07 -0.09
CA VAL A 34 -3.90 -7.79 0.98
C VAL A 34 -2.51 -7.56 0.38
N ALA A 35 -2.07 -8.41 -0.55
CA ALA A 35 -0.78 -8.23 -1.23
C ALA A 35 -0.69 -6.91 -2.02
N ALA A 36 -1.79 -6.45 -2.62
CA ALA A 36 -1.87 -5.16 -3.30
C ALA A 36 -1.75 -3.98 -2.33
N GLY A 37 -2.50 -3.99 -1.24
CA GLY A 37 -2.38 -3.01 -0.17
C GLY A 37 -0.96 -2.98 0.41
N THR A 38 -0.38 -4.13 0.74
CA THR A 38 0.98 -4.21 1.31
C THR A 38 2.02 -3.63 0.36
N ARG A 39 1.90 -3.86 -0.96
CA ARG A 39 2.81 -3.26 -1.95
C ARG A 39 2.71 -1.74 -2.01
N LEU A 40 1.50 -1.19 -1.93
CA LEU A 40 1.29 0.26 -1.94
C LEU A 40 1.78 0.91 -0.64
N ALA A 41 1.49 0.31 0.51
CA ALA A 41 2.03 0.75 1.80
C ALA A 41 3.57 0.72 1.83
N ALA A 42 4.20 -0.33 1.30
CA ALA A 42 5.65 -0.44 1.19
C ALA A 42 6.28 0.69 0.35
N ARG A 43 5.57 1.20 -0.66
CA ARG A 43 6.01 2.36 -1.44
C ARG A 43 5.81 3.67 -0.68
N ALA A 44 4.67 3.82 -0.02
CA ALA A 44 4.34 5.00 0.77
C ALA A 44 5.37 5.22 1.89
N VAL A 45 5.78 4.16 2.60
CA VAL A 45 6.76 4.32 3.68
C VAL A 45 8.15 4.77 3.21
N GLY A 46 8.44 4.68 1.90
CA GLY A 46 9.72 5.05 1.30
C GLY A 46 9.83 6.52 0.87
N VAL A 47 8.76 7.31 1.04
CA VAL A 47 8.71 8.74 0.68
C VAL A 47 8.31 9.59 1.89
N ILE A 48 8.69 10.87 1.89
CA ILE A 48 8.33 11.81 2.95
C ILE A 48 6.89 12.30 2.72
N GLY A 49 6.04 12.21 3.74
CA GLY A 49 4.64 12.63 3.72
C GLY A 49 3.72 11.68 2.92
N ALA A 50 2.41 11.97 2.96
CA ALA A 50 1.37 11.17 2.32
C ALA A 50 1.03 11.61 0.87
N GLN A 51 1.80 12.52 0.26
CA GLN A 51 1.45 13.06 -1.06
C GLN A 51 2.00 12.17 -2.19
N PRO A 52 1.19 11.90 -3.23
CA PRO A 52 1.68 11.29 -4.46
C PRO A 52 2.72 12.21 -5.12
N ARG A 53 3.75 11.61 -5.72
CA ARG A 53 4.68 12.28 -6.63
C ARG A 53 4.43 11.84 -8.06
#